data_AF-A0A699ZC66-F1
#
_entry.id   AF-A0A699ZC66-F1
#
_cell.length_a   1.000
_cell.length_b   1.000
_cell.length_c   1.000
_cell.angle_alpha   90.00
_cell.angle_beta   90.00
_cell.angle_gamma   90.00
#
_symmetry.space_group_name_H-M   'P 1'
#
loop_
_entity.id
_entity.type
_entity.pdbx_description
1 polymer ?
#
loop_
_entity_poly.entity_id
_entity_poly.type
_entity_poly.pdbx_seq_one_letter_code
_entity_poly.pdbx_strand_id
1 'polypeptide(L)'
;MLNSGEVPGMFAQDEKDRVCSDIREWVIAQGLTPTKEVCYSSFISRVRNNLHIVLAMSPVGEAFRARCRQFPSLINCCTIDWFSQWPEDALLLVSRKFLAGTDLGNDEVCSGQASQAVPPHCLPP
;
A
#
# COMPACT_ATOMS: atom_id res chain seq x y z
N MET A 1 -13.08 4.61 -7.25
CA MET A 1 -12.29 4.39 -6.02
C MET A 1 -11.11 5.34 -5.93
N LEU A 2 -10.03 5.15 -6.70
CA LEU A 2 -8.83 5.99 -6.56
C LEU A 2 -9.03 7.45 -7.01
N ASN A 3 -9.83 7.69 -8.06
CA ASN A 3 -10.13 9.04 -8.53
C ASN A 3 -11.29 9.70 -7.76
N SER A 4 -12.46 9.05 -7.77
CA SER A 4 -13.73 9.59 -7.24
C SER A 4 -14.02 9.24 -5.79
N GLY A 5 -13.30 8.30 -5.16
CA GLY A 5 -13.62 7.82 -3.81
C GLY A 5 -14.81 6.85 -3.75
N GLU A 6 -15.49 6.63 -4.89
CA GLU A 6 -16.63 5.72 -5.00
C GLU A 6 -16.55 4.85 -6.26
N VAL A 7 -17.31 3.75 -6.29
CA VAL A 7 -17.54 2.96 -7.51
C VAL A 7 -19.02 3.12 -7.88
N PRO A 8 -19.35 3.55 -9.11
CA PRO A 8 -20.74 3.63 -9.56
C PRO A 8 -21.43 2.27 -9.42
N GLY A 9 -22.63 2.25 -8.86
CA GLY A 9 -23.42 1.02 -8.69
C GLY A 9 -22.92 0.08 -7.59
N MET A 10 -21.98 0.51 -6.73
CA MET A 10 -21.48 -0.32 -5.64
C MET A 10 -22.51 -0.58 -4.54
N PHE A 11 -23.37 0.41 -4.28
CA PHE A 11 -24.45 0.32 -3.30
C PHE A 11 -25.80 0.37 -3.98
N ALA A 12 -26.69 -0.53 -3.60
CA ALA A 12 -28.10 -0.47 -3.95
C ALA A 12 -28.79 0.72 -3.24
N GLN A 13 -29.98 1.09 -3.70
CA GLN A 13 -30.67 2.27 -3.19
C GLN A 13 -31.03 2.14 -1.69
N ASP A 14 -31.40 0.94 -1.25
CA ASP A 14 -31.72 0.63 0.14
C ASP A 14 -30.46 0.71 1.03
N GLU A 15 -29.30 0.28 0.53
CA GLU A 15 -28.02 0.40 1.25
C GLU A 15 -27.60 1.87 1.40
N LYS A 16 -27.81 2.69 0.36
CA LYS A 16 -27.54 4.14 0.45
C LYS A 16 -28.44 4.82 1.49
N ASP A 17 -29.70 4.41 1.57
CA ASP A 17 -30.64 4.93 2.56
C ASP A 17 -30.26 4.51 3.99
N ARG A 18 -29.73 3.30 4.18
CA ARG A 18 -29.14 2.86 5.46
C ARG A 18 -27.92 3.70 5.84
N VAL A 19 -26.95 3.85 4.93
CA VAL A 19 -25.77 4.70 5.15
C VAL A 19 -26.15 6.14 5.50
N CYS A 20 -27.16 6.69 4.82
CA CYS A 20 -27.68 8.02 5.09
C CYS A 20 -28.28 8.14 6.50
N SER A 21 -28.89 7.07 7.00
CA SER A 21 -29.43 7.00 8.36
C SER A 21 -28.33 6.92 9.40
N ASP A 22 -27.31 6.09 9.16
CA ASP A 22 -26.19 5.88 10.08
C ASP A 22 -25.31 7.13 10.25
N ILE A 23 -25.07 7.88 9.17
CA ILE A 23 -24.23 9.09 9.22
C ILE A 23 -25.01 10.35 9.63
N ARG A 24 -26.34 10.27 9.74
CA ARG A 24 -27.23 11.43 9.92
C ARG A 24 -26.84 12.28 11.13
N GLU A 25 -26.66 11.63 12.29
CA GLU A 25 -26.30 12.32 13.53
C GLU A 25 -24.94 13.01 13.42
N TRP A 26 -23.99 12.37 12.75
CA TRP A 26 -22.68 12.95 12.52
C TRP A 26 -22.75 14.18 11.61
N VAL A 27 -23.56 14.15 10.54
CA VAL A 27 -23.77 15.28 9.63
C VAL A 27 -24.39 16.47 10.37
N ILE A 28 -25.39 16.22 11.24
CA ILE A 28 -25.98 17.25 12.10
C ILE A 28 -24.93 17.83 13.05
N ALA A 29 -24.07 16.99 13.64
CA ALA A 29 -22.98 17.44 14.52
C ALA A 29 -21.92 18.29 13.78
N GLN A 30 -21.78 18.14 12.46
CA GLN A 30 -20.96 19.01 11.61
C GLN A 30 -21.68 20.34 11.24
N GLY A 31 -22.91 20.56 11.72
CA GLY A 31 -23.70 21.75 11.40
C GLY A 31 -24.31 21.74 9.99
N LEU A 32 -24.37 20.57 9.34
CA LEU A 32 -24.91 20.42 7.98
C LEU A 32 -26.35 19.91 8.01
N THR A 33 -27.16 20.35 7.04
CA THR A 33 -28.52 19.85 6.86
C THR A 33 -28.47 18.41 6.29
N PRO A 34 -29.04 17.41 6.98
CA PRO A 34 -28.92 16.01 6.57
C PRO A 34 -29.93 15.65 5.45
N THR A 35 -29.68 16.15 4.25
CA THR A 35 -30.33 15.66 3.02
C THR A 35 -29.64 14.38 2.56
N LYS A 36 -30.29 13.58 1.70
CA LYS A 36 -29.70 12.33 1.20
C LYS A 36 -28.38 12.57 0.47
N GLU A 37 -28.31 13.65 -0.30
CA GLU A 37 -27.12 14.06 -1.06
C GLU A 37 -25.98 14.49 -0.12
N VAL A 38 -26.29 15.28 0.91
CA VAL A 38 -25.30 15.74 1.89
C VAL A 38 -24.78 14.58 2.72
N CYS A 39 -25.65 13.68 3.18
CA CYS A 39 -25.23 12.49 3.94
C CYS A 39 -24.33 11.58 3.10
N TYR A 40 -24.72 11.28 1.86
CA TYR A 40 -23.95 10.40 1.00
C TYR A 40 -22.61 11.03 0.59
N SER A 41 -22.59 12.31 0.22
CA SER A 41 -21.33 13.02 -0.09
C SER A 41 -20.41 13.13 1.13
N SER A 42 -20.96 13.37 2.32
CA SER A 42 -20.21 13.36 3.59
C SER A 42 -19.62 11.98 3.90
N PHE A 43 -20.38 10.92 3.65
CA PHE A 43 -19.90 9.54 3.77
C PHE A 43 -18.74 9.27 2.83
N ILE A 44 -18.86 9.59 1.54
CA ILE A 44 -17.77 9.41 0.56
C ILE A 44 -16.53 10.22 0.96
N SER A 45 -16.70 11.48 1.39
CA SER A 45 -15.59 12.31 1.89
C SER A 45 -14.89 11.64 3.08
N ARG A 46 -15.66 11.08 4.02
CA ARG A 46 -15.12 10.36 5.16
C ARG A 46 -14.37 9.08 4.74
N VAL A 47 -14.90 8.31 3.80
CA VAL A 47 -14.21 7.13 3.26
C VAL A 47 -12.88 7.52 2.62
N ARG A 48 -12.85 8.59 1.81
CA ARG A 48 -11.61 9.09 1.18
C ARG A 48 -10.54 9.48 2.18
N ASN A 49 -10.93 10.06 3.32
CA ASN A 49 -9.99 10.48 4.36
C ASN A 49 -9.46 9.35 5.24
N ASN A 50 -10.11 8.18 5.24
CA ASN A 50 -9.75 7.07 6.14
C ASN A 50 -9.30 5.81 5.40
N LEU A 51 -9.56 5.68 4.09
CA LEU A 51 -9.21 4.51 3.30
C LEU A 51 -7.88 4.72 2.57
N HIS A 52 -6.84 4.05 3.04
CA HIS A 52 -5.55 3.98 2.37
C HIS A 52 -5.35 2.58 1.76
N ILE A 53 -5.14 2.51 0.45
CA ILE A 53 -4.96 1.26 -0.28
C ILE A 53 -3.48 1.15 -0.67
N VAL A 54 -2.83 0.06 -0.27
CA VAL A 54 -1.45 -0.27 -0.67
C VAL A 54 -1.50 -1.49 -1.59
N LEU A 55 -0.89 -1.37 -2.77
CA LEU A 55 -0.86 -2.41 -3.79
C LEU A 55 0.59 -2.81 -4.04
N ALA A 56 0.90 -4.11 -3.88
CA ALA A 56 2.19 -4.68 -4.27
C ALA A 56 2.03 -5.41 -5.60
N MET A 57 2.80 -5.00 -6.60
CA MET A 57 2.76 -5.58 -7.94
C MET A 57 4.19 -5.80 -8.45
N SER A 58 4.44 -6.93 -9.10
CA SER A 58 5.71 -7.13 -9.80
C SER A 58 5.77 -6.24 -11.04
N PRO A 59 6.85 -5.46 -11.24
CA PRO A 59 7.05 -4.71 -12.47
C PRO A 59 7.47 -5.60 -13.65
N VAL A 60 7.76 -6.88 -13.38
CA VAL A 60 8.24 -7.84 -14.38
C VAL A 60 7.07 -8.33 -15.23
N GLY A 61 7.19 -8.17 -16.55
CA GLY A 61 6.22 -8.65 -17.53
C GLY A 61 5.19 -7.59 -17.97
N GLU A 62 4.27 -8.00 -18.85
CA GLU A 62 3.30 -7.07 -19.47
C GLU A 62 2.10 -6.77 -18.57
N ALA A 63 1.78 -7.66 -17.62
CA ALA A 63 0.56 -7.58 -16.82
C ALA A 63 0.45 -6.28 -15.99
N PHE A 64 1.57 -5.77 -15.47
CA PHE A 64 1.59 -4.48 -14.77
C PHE A 64 1.30 -3.32 -15.72
N ARG A 65 1.95 -3.30 -16.89
CA ARG A 65 1.73 -2.28 -17.92
C ARG A 65 0.29 -2.29 -18.44
N ALA A 66 -0.27 -3.47 -18.69
CA ALA A 66 -1.65 -3.62 -19.12
C ALA A 66 -2.64 -3.07 -18.08
N ARG A 67 -2.42 -3.36 -16.79
CA ARG A 67 -3.24 -2.82 -15.69
C ARG A 67 -3.11 -1.31 -15.55
N CYS A 68 -1.91 -0.75 -15.70
CA CYS A 68 -1.71 0.70 -15.70
C CYS A 68 -2.45 1.41 -16.85
N ARG A 69 -2.51 0.79 -18.03
CA ARG A 69 -3.26 1.32 -19.19
C ARG A 69 -4.78 1.25 -18.96
N GLN A 70 -5.26 0.15 -18.39
CA GLN A 70 -6.69 -0.03 -18.07
C GLN A 70 -7.16 0.89 -16.95
N PHE A 71 -6.27 1.18 -15.98
CA PHE A 71 -6.59 1.99 -14.80
C PHE A 71 -5.57 3.11 -14.60
N PRO A 72 -5.67 4.22 -15.36
CA PRO A 72 -4.73 5.35 -15.26
C PRO A 72 -4.63 5.98 -13.85
N SER A 73 -5.68 5.82 -13.02
CA SER A 73 -5.67 6.29 -11.63
C SER A 73 -4.63 5.59 -10.75
N LEU A 74 -4.13 4.41 -11.14
CA LEU A 74 -3.01 3.76 -10.43
C LEU A 74 -1.71 4.55 -10.53
N ILE A 75 -1.52 5.34 -11.59
CA ILE A 75 -0.33 6.17 -11.76
C ILE A 75 -0.60 7.60 -11.27
N ASN A 76 -1.80 8.12 -11.53
CA ASN A 76 -2.12 9.52 -11.23
C ASN A 76 -2.51 9.77 -9.76
N CYS A 77 -3.04 8.77 -9.07
CA CYS A 77 -3.58 8.94 -7.71
C CYS A 77 -2.86 8.10 -6.65
N CYS A 78 -1.91 7.24 -7.03
CA CYS A 78 -1.09 6.48 -6.09
C CYS A 78 0.35 6.96 -6.16
N THR A 79 1.06 6.87 -5.04
CA THR A 79 2.54 7.00 -5.03
C THR A 79 3.13 5.65 -5.39
N ILE A 80 4.01 5.62 -6.40
CA ILE A 80 4.70 4.40 -6.82
C ILE A 80 6.04 4.35 -6.09
N ASP A 81 6.22 3.32 -5.27
CA ASP A 81 7.50 3.01 -4.64
C ASP A 81 8.14 1.82 -5.37
N TRP A 82 9.33 2.04 -5.91
CA TRP A 82 10.06 1.02 -6.68
C TRP A 82 11.02 0.28 -5.75
N PHE A 83 10.69 -0.97 -5.47
CA PHE A 83 11.59 -1.87 -4.75
C PHE A 83 12.65 -2.41 -5.70
N SER A 84 13.83 -1.80 -5.67
CA SER A 84 15.02 -2.34 -6.31
C SER A 84 15.63 -3.45 -5.48
N GLN A 85 16.62 -4.13 -6.06
CA GLN A 85 17.50 -5.00 -5.28
C GLN A 85 18.15 -4.19 -4.16
N TRP A 86 18.30 -4.83 -3.00
CA TRP A 86 18.93 -4.20 -1.85
C TRP A 86 20.42 -3.99 -2.11
N PRO A 87 21.01 -2.88 -1.64
CA PRO A 87 22.45 -2.70 -1.72
C PRO A 87 23.15 -3.76 -0.86
N GLU A 88 24.39 -4.08 -1.23
CA GLU A 88 25.22 -5.08 -0.55
C GLU A 88 25.30 -4.81 0.96
N ASP A 89 25.57 -3.56 1.36
CA ASP A 89 25.66 -3.17 2.77
C ASP A 89 24.38 -3.52 3.56
N ALA A 90 23.21 -3.34 2.94
CA ALA A 90 21.93 -3.67 3.58
C ALA A 90 21.73 -5.18 3.70
N LEU A 91 22.11 -5.95 2.67
CA LEU A 91 22.09 -7.41 2.71
C LEU A 91 23.04 -7.94 3.79
N LEU A 92 24.25 -7.39 3.89
CA LEU A 92 25.25 -7.74 4.89
C LEU A 92 24.79 -7.38 6.32
N LEU A 93 24.17 -6.21 6.51
CA LEU A 93 23.61 -5.80 7.80
C LEU A 93 22.48 -6.71 8.25
N VAL A 94 21.59 -7.09 7.32
CA VAL A 94 20.48 -8.00 7.65
C VAL A 94 20.96 -9.43 7.87
N SER A 95 21.92 -9.92 7.10
CA SER A 95 22.52 -11.24 7.36
C SER A 95 23.24 -11.26 8.71
N ARG A 96 24.06 -10.25 9.03
CA ARG A 96 24.70 -10.12 10.35
C ARG A 96 23.69 -10.05 11.49
N LYS A 97 22.63 -9.23 11.38
CA LYS A 97 21.58 -9.16 12.39
C LYS A 97 20.83 -10.49 12.55
N PHE A 98 20.58 -11.18 11.45
CA PHE A 98 19.91 -12.48 11.46
C PHE A 98 20.76 -13.56 12.13
N LEU A 99 22.08 -13.53 11.92
CA LEU A 99 23.03 -14.53 12.44
C LEU A 99 23.56 -14.22 13.85
N ALA A 100 23.35 -13.00 14.38
CA ALA A 100 23.88 -12.54 15.68
C ALA A 100 23.42 -13.34 16.91
N GLY A 101 22.40 -14.20 16.79
CA GLY A 101 21.92 -15.09 17.86
C GLY A 101 22.15 -16.57 17.61
N THR A 102 22.84 -16.92 16.53
CA THR A 102 23.09 -18.31 16.13
C THR A 102 24.50 -18.69 16.55
N ASP A 103 24.66 -19.80 17.27
CA ASP A 103 25.97 -20.34 17.62
C ASP A 103 26.62 -20.96 16.37
N LEU A 104 27.30 -20.11 15.60
CA LEU A 104 28.08 -20.47 14.41
C LEU A 104 29.55 -20.73 14.75
N GLY A 105 29.89 -20.85 16.04
CA GLY A 105 31.26 -20.97 16.53
C GLY A 105 31.98 -19.62 16.58
N ASN A 106 32.64 -19.22 15.49
CA ASN A 106 33.50 -18.03 15.45
C ASN A 106 32.88 -16.85 14.68
N ASP A 107 33.15 -15.62 15.14
CA ASP A 107 32.74 -14.37 14.47
C ASP A 107 33.25 -14.24 13.01
N GLU A 108 34.40 -14.84 12.71
CA GLU A 108 34.96 -14.90 11.34
C GLU A 108 34.12 -15.79 10.40
N VAL A 109 33.51 -16.86 10.93
CA VAL A 109 32.63 -17.75 10.14
C VAL A 109 31.29 -17.07 9.90
N CYS A 110 30.78 -16.37 10.92
CA CYS A 110 29.54 -15.61 10.85
C CYS A 110 29.63 -14.47 9.82
N SER A 111 30.76 -13.76 9.79
CA SER A 111 31.02 -12.73 8.78
C SER A 111 31.25 -13.30 7.37
N GLY A 112 31.93 -14.44 7.23
CA GLY A 112 32.10 -15.12 5.94
C GLY A 112 30.79 -15.63 5.32
N GLN A 113 29.89 -16.18 6.13
CA GLN A 113 28.55 -16.60 5.65
C GLN A 113 27.64 -15.42 5.33
N ALA A 114 27.74 -14.32 6.09
CA ALA A 114 27.04 -13.07 5.80
C ALA A 114 27.44 -12.50 4.43
N SER A 115 28.72 -12.62 4.04
CA SER A 115 29.22 -12.19 2.71
C SER A 115 28.82 -13.13 1.57
N GLN A 116 28.65 -14.44 1.82
CA GLN A 116 28.13 -15.37 0.80
C GLN A 116 26.66 -15.15 0.46
N ALA A 117 25.88 -14.53 1.35
CA ALA A 117 24.49 -14.17 1.09
C ALA A 117 24.36 -13.01 0.06
N VAL A 118 25.46 -12.33 -0.26
CA VAL A 118 25.52 -11.28 -1.28
C VAL A 118 25.88 -11.92 -2.63
N PRO A 119 25.08 -11.72 -3.69
CA PRO A 119 25.39 -12.30 -4.98
C PRO A 119 26.68 -11.69 -5.59
N PRO A 120 27.48 -12.47 -6.33
CA PRO A 120 28.86 -12.12 -6.69
C PRO A 120 29.01 -10.93 -7.63
N HIS A 121 27.94 -10.49 -8.29
CA HIS A 121 27.94 -9.30 -9.15
C HIS A 121 27.84 -7.99 -8.36
N CYS A 122 27.64 -8.06 -7.04
CA CYS A 122 27.55 -6.90 -6.16
C CYS A 122 28.85 -6.61 -5.39
N LEU A 123 29.79 -7.56 -5.32
CA LEU A 123 31.05 -7.40 -4.58
C LEU A 123 32.01 -6.43 -5.32
N PRO A 124 32.72 -5.54 -4.61
CA PRO A 124 33.82 -4.78 -5.18
C PRO A 124 34.98 -5.71 -5.62
N PRO A 125 35.79 -5.31 -6.61
CA PRO A 125 36.89 -6.12 -7.13
C PRO A 125 38.02 -6.34 -6.12
#